data_AF-A0A2E4XJC1-F1
#
_entry.id   AF-A0A2E4XJC1-F1
#
_cell.length_a   1.000
_cell.length_b   1.000
_cell.length_c   1.000
_cell.angle_alpha   90.00
_cell.angle_beta   90.00
_cell.angle_gamma   90.00
#
_symmetry.space_group_name_H-M   'P 1'
#
loop_
_entity.id
_entity.type
_entity.pdbx_description
1 polymer ?
#
loop_
_entity_poly.entity_id
_entity_poly.type
_entity_poly.pdbx_seq_one_letter_code
_entity_poly.pdbx_strand_id
1 'polypeptide(L)'
;MENTDEGSGIIPKPDELLALHSVSKRLFETLRDWFDISKEVTIDLQEIDSAVIELSSPEMIMAMAMRKLQALHLLATPGVLTSTDIVIAIVNDLDRALLQAPSMYLEREAGRTNWDIAFAQMGDNETHPEDIPTTASEPDPIIEEFQVHHEALHHAVHAIVQASNGEIRYFQ
;
A
#
# COMPACT_ATOMS: atom_id res chain seq x y z
N MET A 1 -42.43 1.55 -28.25
CA MET A 1 -41.99 1.20 -26.89
C MET A 1 -41.03 0.05 -27.06
N GLU A 2 -39.78 0.40 -27.32
CA GLU A 2 -38.67 -0.55 -27.41
C GLU A 2 -38.17 -0.69 -25.97
N ASN A 3 -38.50 -1.81 -25.32
CA ASN A 3 -37.90 -2.17 -24.04
C ASN A 3 -36.45 -2.58 -24.34
N THR A 4 -35.54 -1.61 -24.34
CA THR A 4 -34.13 -1.89 -24.12
C THR A 4 -33.99 -2.33 -22.68
N ASP A 5 -33.89 -3.63 -22.48
CA ASP A 5 -33.32 -4.23 -21.30
C ASP A 5 -31.88 -3.72 -21.18
N GLU A 6 -31.71 -2.53 -20.58
CA GLU A 6 -30.43 -2.02 -20.10
C GLU A 6 -29.98 -2.97 -18.98
N GLY A 7 -29.41 -4.11 -19.39
CA GLY A 7 -28.71 -5.02 -18.51
C GLY A 7 -27.76 -4.20 -17.67
N SER A 8 -28.07 -4.10 -16.37
CA SER A 8 -27.35 -3.39 -15.31
C SER A 8 -26.01 -2.83 -15.78
N GLY A 9 -25.85 -1.50 -15.86
CA GLY A 9 -24.60 -0.82 -16.25
C GLY A 9 -23.39 -1.08 -15.31
N ILE A 10 -23.46 -2.15 -14.53
CA ILE A 10 -22.47 -2.69 -13.62
C ILE A 10 -21.73 -3.82 -14.34
N ILE A 11 -20.42 -3.68 -14.42
CA ILE A 11 -19.50 -4.62 -15.07
C ILE A 11 -18.90 -5.53 -13.99
N PRO A 12 -18.56 -6.80 -14.28
CA PRO A 12 -17.81 -7.62 -13.34
C PRO A 12 -16.45 -7.00 -13.01
N LYS A 13 -16.01 -7.13 -11.76
CA LYS A 13 -14.65 -6.73 -11.37
C LYS A 13 -13.61 -7.55 -12.14
N PRO A 14 -12.57 -6.91 -12.73
CA PRO A 14 -11.40 -7.62 -13.23
C PRO A 14 -10.69 -8.40 -12.12
N ASP A 15 -10.01 -9.49 -12.48
CA ASP A 15 -9.28 -10.34 -11.53
C ASP A 15 -8.20 -9.54 -10.78
N GLU A 16 -7.56 -8.59 -11.44
CA GLU A 16 -6.55 -7.71 -10.85
C GLU A 16 -7.15 -6.82 -9.75
N LEU A 17 -8.38 -6.33 -9.94
CA LEU A 17 -9.09 -5.58 -8.90
C LEU A 17 -9.47 -6.49 -7.73
N LEU A 18 -9.92 -7.72 -8.00
CA LEU A 18 -10.24 -8.69 -6.93
C LEU A 18 -9.00 -9.09 -6.13
N ALA A 19 -7.85 -9.24 -6.81
CA ALA A 19 -6.57 -9.53 -6.18
C ALA A 19 -6.16 -8.45 -5.16
N LEU A 20 -6.62 -7.20 -5.34
CA LEU A 20 -6.35 -6.13 -4.38
C LEU A 20 -6.88 -6.41 -2.97
N HIS A 21 -7.81 -7.35 -2.80
CA HIS A 21 -8.28 -7.75 -1.48
C HIS A 21 -7.13 -8.30 -0.62
N SER A 22 -6.35 -9.25 -1.12
CA SER A 22 -5.20 -9.80 -0.38
C SER A 22 -4.01 -8.84 -0.40
N VAL A 23 -3.74 -8.19 -1.54
CA VAL A 23 -2.62 -7.24 -1.68
C VAL A 23 -2.74 -6.09 -0.69
N SER A 24 -3.91 -5.47 -0.57
CA SER A 24 -4.12 -4.35 0.35
C SER A 24 -3.90 -4.77 1.80
N LYS A 25 -4.27 -6.00 2.16
CA LYS A 25 -4.03 -6.54 3.50
C LYS A 25 -2.52 -6.74 3.76
N ARG A 26 -1.79 -7.27 2.79
CA ARG A 26 -0.34 -7.48 2.91
C ARG A 26 0.40 -6.15 3.07
N LEU A 27 0.13 -5.18 2.20
CA LEU A 27 0.69 -3.83 2.32
C LEU A 27 0.34 -3.19 3.68
N PHE A 28 -0.90 -3.37 4.16
CA PHE A 28 -1.30 -2.84 5.46
C PHE A 28 -0.50 -3.44 6.61
N GLU A 29 -0.30 -4.77 6.60
CA GLU A 29 0.49 -5.47 7.61
C GLU A 29 1.96 -5.01 7.57
N THR A 30 2.58 -4.94 6.39
CA THR A 30 3.95 -4.44 6.22
C THR A 30 4.11 -3.02 6.74
N LEU A 31 3.22 -2.09 6.37
CA LEU A 31 3.30 -0.71 6.85
C LEU A 31 3.10 -0.60 8.36
N ARG A 32 2.18 -1.39 8.93
CA ARG A 32 1.98 -1.40 10.38
C ARG A 32 3.25 -1.82 11.10
N ASP A 33 3.91 -2.85 10.59
CA ASP A 33 5.08 -3.45 11.22
C ASP A 33 6.33 -2.56 11.03
N TRP A 34 6.52 -1.97 9.85
CA TRP A 34 7.65 -1.05 9.58
C TRP A 34 7.60 0.24 10.39
N PHE A 35 6.40 0.77 10.66
CA PHE A 35 6.23 2.09 11.27
C PHE A 35 5.67 2.06 12.69
N ASP A 36 5.46 0.86 13.27
CA ASP A 36 4.88 0.68 14.61
C ASP A 36 3.54 1.42 14.80
N ILE A 37 2.66 1.39 13.78
CA ILE A 37 1.43 2.19 13.78
C ILE A 37 0.43 1.67 14.81
N SER A 38 -0.04 2.58 15.67
CA SER A 38 -1.11 2.32 16.64
C SER A 38 -2.39 1.81 15.97
N LYS A 39 -3.13 0.95 16.69
CA LYS A 39 -4.43 0.42 16.20
C LYS A 39 -5.47 1.50 15.96
N GLU A 40 -5.37 2.59 16.72
CA GLU A 40 -6.23 3.76 16.62
C GLU A 40 -5.36 4.97 16.35
N VAL A 41 -5.73 5.72 15.31
CA VAL A 41 -5.09 6.97 14.92
C VAL A 41 -6.19 8.01 14.81
N THR A 42 -6.05 9.12 15.50
CA THR A 42 -7.00 10.25 15.49
C THR A 42 -6.43 11.39 14.65
N ILE A 43 -7.29 12.12 13.95
CA ILE A 43 -6.93 13.36 13.25
C ILE A 43 -7.60 14.50 14.01
N ASP A 44 -6.86 15.56 14.31
CA ASP A 44 -7.47 16.78 14.83
C ASP A 44 -8.16 17.55 13.70
N LEU A 45 -9.41 17.93 13.93
CA LEU A 45 -10.23 18.71 13.00
C LEU A 45 -10.59 20.09 13.57
N GLN A 46 -10.01 20.48 14.71
CA GLN A 46 -10.29 21.76 15.35
C GLN A 46 -9.65 22.94 14.59
N GLU A 47 -8.45 22.73 14.06
CA GLU A 47 -7.67 23.76 13.35
C GLU A 47 -7.41 23.32 11.91
N ILE A 48 -7.53 24.25 10.95
CA ILE A 48 -7.30 23.97 9.52
C ILE A 48 -5.82 23.66 9.25
N ASP A 49 -4.91 24.33 9.94
CA ASP A 49 -3.45 24.19 9.75
C ASP A 49 -2.82 23.05 10.55
N SER A 50 -3.63 22.28 11.31
CA SER A 50 -3.18 21.08 12.06
C SER A 50 -2.54 20.04 11.14
N ALA A 51 -3.03 19.95 9.89
CA ALA A 51 -2.58 18.98 8.89
C ALA A 51 -1.07 19.08 8.59
N VAL A 52 -0.47 20.28 8.64
CA VAL A 52 0.98 20.43 8.39
C VAL A 52 1.79 19.76 9.49
N ILE A 53 1.36 19.91 10.74
CA ILE A 53 2.05 19.33 11.90
C ILE A 53 1.77 17.83 11.94
N GLU A 54 0.51 17.42 11.79
CA GLU A 54 0.11 16.02 11.91
C GLU A 54 0.58 15.16 10.73
N LEU A 55 0.42 15.63 9.48
CA LEU A 55 0.73 14.85 8.28
C LEU A 55 2.19 14.99 7.83
N SER A 56 3.07 15.47 8.70
CA SER A 56 4.52 15.56 8.42
C SER A 56 5.32 14.36 8.93
N SER A 57 4.79 13.61 9.91
CA SER A 57 5.49 12.45 10.44
C SER A 57 5.34 11.23 9.54
N PRO A 58 6.40 10.42 9.37
CA PRO A 58 6.33 9.14 8.67
C PRO A 58 5.17 8.27 9.14
N GLU A 59 5.00 8.16 10.46
CA GLU A 59 3.95 7.35 11.07
C GLU A 59 2.55 7.81 10.65
N MET A 60 2.30 9.12 10.64
CA MET A 60 0.98 9.63 10.28
C MET A 60 0.68 9.53 8.79
N ILE A 61 1.69 9.77 7.92
CA ILE A 61 1.56 9.56 6.48
C ILE A 61 1.20 8.09 6.20
N MET A 62 1.90 7.15 6.85
CA MET A 62 1.62 5.73 6.69
C MET A 62 0.27 5.32 7.28
N ALA A 63 -0.15 5.90 8.40
CA ALA A 63 -1.49 5.68 8.94
C ALA A 63 -2.60 6.11 7.95
N MET A 64 -2.40 7.22 7.23
CA MET A 64 -3.35 7.65 6.19
C MET A 64 -3.35 6.71 4.98
N ALA A 65 -2.17 6.28 4.53
CA ALA A 65 -2.07 5.25 3.49
C ALA A 65 -2.77 3.95 3.92
N MET A 66 -2.59 3.51 5.17
CA MET A 66 -3.26 2.33 5.72
C MET A 66 -4.79 2.45 5.70
N ARG A 67 -5.36 3.63 5.97
CA ARG A 67 -6.82 3.84 5.82
C ARG A 67 -7.28 3.71 4.37
N LYS A 68 -6.47 4.16 3.40
CA LYS A 68 -6.74 3.99 1.97
C LYS A 68 -6.66 2.51 1.56
N LEU A 69 -5.70 1.75 2.08
CA LEU A 69 -5.61 0.29 1.90
C LEU A 69 -6.83 -0.43 2.47
N GLN A 70 -7.36 -0.01 3.63
CA GLN A 70 -8.60 -0.57 4.18
C GLN A 70 -9.80 -0.33 3.26
N ALA A 71 -9.93 0.88 2.71
CA ALA A 71 -10.97 1.19 1.75
C ALA A 71 -10.81 0.32 0.48
N LEU A 72 -9.60 0.20 -0.04
CA LEU A 72 -9.30 -0.61 -1.22
C LEU A 72 -9.59 -2.09 -1.00
N HIS A 73 -9.22 -2.63 0.16
CA HIS A 73 -9.54 -4.00 0.58
C HIS A 73 -11.05 -4.28 0.57
N LEU A 74 -11.85 -3.34 1.06
CA LEU A 74 -13.30 -3.43 1.03
C LEU A 74 -13.84 -3.38 -0.42
N LEU A 75 -13.40 -2.41 -1.22
CA LEU A 75 -13.85 -2.24 -2.61
C LEU A 75 -13.46 -3.43 -3.50
N ALA A 76 -12.34 -4.08 -3.22
CA ALA A 76 -11.89 -5.28 -3.92
C ALA A 76 -12.70 -6.55 -3.56
N THR A 77 -13.54 -6.50 -2.53
CA THR A 77 -14.35 -7.65 -2.11
C THR A 77 -15.44 -7.95 -3.17
N PRO A 78 -15.63 -9.22 -3.57
CA PRO A 78 -16.72 -9.60 -4.48
C PRO A 78 -18.08 -9.09 -3.99
N GLY A 79 -18.90 -8.52 -4.88
CA GLY A 79 -20.22 -8.01 -4.52
C GLY A 79 -20.26 -6.58 -3.94
N VAL A 80 -19.11 -5.97 -3.60
CA VAL A 80 -19.06 -4.56 -3.17
C VAL A 80 -19.05 -3.64 -4.39
N LEU A 81 -20.00 -2.71 -4.48
CA LEU A 81 -20.05 -1.76 -5.60
C LEU A 81 -18.88 -0.77 -5.53
N THR A 82 -18.21 -0.55 -6.66
CA THR A 82 -17.17 0.48 -6.82
C THR A 82 -17.27 1.12 -8.21
N SER A 83 -16.47 2.16 -8.48
CA SER A 83 -16.38 2.81 -9.78
C SER A 83 -14.94 3.08 -10.20
N THR A 84 -14.73 3.27 -11.50
CA THR A 84 -13.41 3.52 -12.10
C THR A 84 -12.63 4.62 -11.38
N ASP A 85 -13.26 5.78 -11.19
CA ASP A 85 -12.66 6.98 -10.60
C ASP A 85 -12.28 6.79 -9.13
N ILE A 86 -13.09 6.07 -8.35
CA ILE A 86 -12.81 5.78 -6.93
C ILE A 86 -11.54 4.94 -6.82
N VAL A 87 -11.42 3.87 -7.60
CA VAL A 87 -10.24 2.99 -7.52
C VAL A 87 -8.98 3.74 -7.96
N ILE A 88 -9.05 4.50 -9.06
CA ILE A 88 -7.93 5.32 -9.54
C ILE A 88 -7.50 6.35 -8.48
N ALA A 89 -8.46 7.05 -7.87
CA ALA A 89 -8.16 8.06 -6.85
C ALA A 89 -7.46 7.45 -5.64
N ILE A 90 -7.96 6.30 -5.13
CA ILE A 90 -7.35 5.62 -3.99
C ILE A 90 -5.94 5.13 -4.32
N VAL A 91 -5.73 4.52 -5.49
CA VAL A 91 -4.40 4.04 -5.89
C VAL A 91 -3.41 5.19 -6.08
N ASN A 92 -3.83 6.29 -6.69
CA ASN A 92 -2.98 7.48 -6.84
C ASN A 92 -2.62 8.11 -5.48
N ASP A 93 -3.57 8.17 -4.54
CA ASP A 93 -3.31 8.66 -3.19
C ASP A 93 -2.29 7.78 -2.44
N LEU A 94 -2.31 6.48 -2.70
CA LEU A 94 -1.38 5.51 -2.11
C LEU A 94 0.01 5.60 -2.73
N ASP A 95 0.11 5.87 -4.03
CA ASP A 95 1.32 5.70 -4.82
C ASP A 95 2.52 6.44 -4.23
N ARG A 96 2.33 7.73 -3.91
CA ARG A 96 3.41 8.54 -3.32
C ARG A 96 3.86 8.03 -1.96
N ALA A 97 2.93 7.58 -1.12
CA ALA A 97 3.25 7.08 0.21
C ALA A 97 3.99 5.74 0.11
N LEU A 98 3.50 4.81 -0.71
CA LEU A 98 4.10 3.48 -0.86
C LEU A 98 5.47 3.56 -1.55
N LEU A 99 5.64 4.43 -2.54
CA LEU A 99 6.94 4.66 -3.18
C LEU A 99 8.01 5.13 -2.18
N GLN A 100 7.63 5.94 -1.20
CA GLN A 100 8.55 6.51 -0.20
C GLN A 100 8.76 5.61 1.02
N ALA A 101 7.83 4.69 1.29
CA ALA A 101 7.81 3.90 2.51
C ALA A 101 9.11 3.11 2.76
N PRO A 102 9.72 2.41 1.78
CA PRO A 102 10.96 1.66 2.03
C PRO A 102 12.11 2.55 2.48
N SER A 103 12.32 3.69 1.83
CA SER A 103 13.37 4.64 2.20
C SER A 103 13.13 5.22 3.59
N MET A 104 11.90 5.63 3.88
CA MET A 104 11.53 6.17 5.20
C MET A 104 11.72 5.14 6.33
N TYR A 105 11.40 3.87 6.05
CA TYR A 105 11.62 2.77 6.98
C TYR A 105 13.12 2.56 7.26
N LEU A 106 13.95 2.45 6.22
CA LEU A 106 15.39 2.24 6.37
C LEU A 106 16.08 3.41 7.09
N GLU A 107 15.71 4.66 6.78
CA GLU A 107 16.23 5.84 7.47
C GLU A 107 15.89 5.82 8.97
N ARG A 108 14.65 5.44 9.30
CA ARG A 108 14.18 5.31 10.69
C ARG A 108 14.91 4.19 11.43
N GLU A 109 15.08 3.03 10.80
CA GLU A 109 15.74 1.88 11.41
C GLU A 109 17.23 2.16 11.64
N ALA A 110 17.91 2.77 10.67
CA ALA A 110 19.30 3.19 10.79
C ALA A 110 19.51 4.21 11.92
N GLY A 111 18.55 5.13 12.10
CA GLY A 111 18.56 6.11 13.20
C GLY A 111 18.27 5.52 14.58
N ARG A 112 17.56 4.39 14.67
CA ARG A 112 17.24 3.69 15.94
C ARG A 112 18.31 2.68 16.35
N THR A 113 19.09 2.20 15.40
CA THR A 113 20.10 1.16 15.63
C THR A 113 21.26 1.69 16.46
N ASN A 114 21.57 1.01 17.57
CA ASN A 114 22.83 1.23 18.27
C ASN A 114 23.94 0.47 17.55
N TRP A 115 24.66 1.18 16.69
CA TRP A 115 25.70 0.62 15.84
C TRP A 115 26.88 0.03 16.62
N ASP A 116 27.20 0.54 17.81
CA ASP A 116 28.29 -0.01 18.63
C ASP A 116 27.95 -1.44 19.09
N ILE A 117 26.71 -1.66 19.54
CA ILE A 117 26.22 -2.97 19.96
C ILE A 117 26.07 -3.90 18.74
N ALA A 118 25.47 -3.41 17.66
CA ALA A 118 25.27 -4.19 16.45
C ALA A 118 26.62 -4.67 15.88
N PHE A 119 27.62 -3.80 15.84
CA PHE A 119 28.97 -4.14 15.39
C PHE A 119 29.66 -5.14 16.32
N ALA A 120 29.51 -4.99 17.64
CA ALA A 120 30.07 -5.94 18.60
C ALA A 120 29.46 -7.35 18.45
N GLN A 121 28.16 -7.44 18.18
CA GLN A 121 27.46 -8.72 17.97
C GLN A 121 27.88 -9.44 16.68
N MET A 122 28.31 -8.70 15.64
CA MET A 122 28.84 -9.31 14.41
C MET A 122 30.13 -10.09 14.64
N GLY A 123 30.93 -9.74 15.66
CA GLY A 123 32.17 -10.45 15.99
C GLY A 123 31.99 -11.82 16.64
N ASP A 124 30.81 -12.07 17.23
CA ASP A 124 30.52 -13.28 18.02
C ASP A 124 29.67 -14.32 17.25
N ASN A 125 29.07 -13.96 16.11
CA ASN A 125 28.25 -14.87 15.30
C ASN A 125 29.08 -15.57 14.21
N GLU A 126 28.99 -16.90 14.11
CA GLU A 126 29.43 -17.64 12.93
C GLU A 126 28.57 -17.20 11.73
N THR A 127 29.18 -16.49 10.79
CA THR A 127 28.47 -16.07 9.57
C THR A 127 28.32 -17.26 8.65
N HIS A 128 27.09 -17.72 8.42
CA HIS A 128 26.84 -18.78 7.45
C HIS A 128 27.00 -18.25 6.02
N PRO A 129 27.61 -19.02 5.09
CA PRO A 129 27.83 -18.58 3.72
C PRO A 129 26.55 -18.12 2.99
N GLU A 130 25.42 -18.72 3.33
CA GLU A 130 24.08 -18.39 2.83
C GLU A 130 23.53 -17.04 3.31
N ASP A 131 24.02 -16.50 4.42
CA ASP A 131 23.56 -15.23 5.00
C ASP A 131 24.40 -14.03 4.53
N ILE A 132 25.48 -14.27 3.77
CA ILE A 132 26.36 -13.22 3.27
C ILE A 132 25.82 -12.74 1.92
N PRO A 133 25.42 -11.46 1.79
CA PRO A 133 25.04 -10.91 0.51
C PRO A 133 26.17 -11.12 -0.50
N THR A 134 25.84 -11.77 -1.61
CA THR A 134 26.80 -12.08 -2.68
C THR A 134 27.23 -10.80 -3.41
N THR A 135 26.40 -9.76 -3.35
CA THR A 135 26.69 -8.43 -3.88
C THR A 135 26.14 -7.34 -2.97
N ALA A 136 26.76 -6.15 -2.98
CA ALA A 136 26.30 -4.98 -2.22
C ALA A 136 24.94 -4.42 -2.70
N SER A 137 24.41 -4.93 -3.80
CA SER A 137 23.12 -4.53 -4.38
C SER A 137 22.09 -5.65 -4.29
N GLU A 138 22.36 -6.70 -3.51
CA GLU A 138 21.38 -7.75 -3.28
C GLU A 138 20.18 -7.14 -2.55
N PRO A 139 18.98 -7.20 -3.16
CA PRO A 139 17.79 -6.55 -2.64
C PRO A 139 17.26 -7.29 -1.41
N ASP A 140 16.75 -6.54 -0.44
CA ASP A 140 16.10 -7.11 0.74
C ASP A 140 14.79 -7.82 0.31
N PRO A 141 14.63 -9.12 0.59
CA PRO A 141 13.44 -9.89 0.19
C PRO A 141 12.12 -9.29 0.66
N ILE A 142 12.10 -8.64 1.83
CA ILE A 142 10.88 -8.02 2.38
C ILE A 142 10.53 -6.76 1.56
N ILE A 143 11.54 -5.99 1.15
CA ILE A 143 11.33 -4.81 0.29
C ILE A 143 10.91 -5.24 -1.11
N GLU A 144 11.47 -6.32 -1.65
CA GLU A 144 11.04 -6.88 -2.94
C GLU A 144 9.57 -7.33 -2.88
N GLU A 145 9.19 -8.07 -1.84
CA GLU A 145 7.81 -8.50 -1.65
C GLU A 145 6.88 -7.29 -1.59
N PHE A 146 7.25 -6.24 -0.84
CA PHE A 146 6.48 -5.00 -0.80
C PHE A 146 6.33 -4.35 -2.18
N GLN A 147 7.40 -4.28 -2.97
CA GLN A 147 7.39 -3.71 -4.33
C GLN A 147 6.48 -4.47 -5.28
N VAL A 148 6.47 -5.82 -5.22
CA VAL A 148 5.55 -6.65 -6.01
C VAL A 148 4.09 -6.34 -5.68
N HIS A 149 3.78 -6.15 -4.39
CA HIS A 149 2.44 -5.79 -3.96
C HIS A 149 2.06 -4.35 -4.35
N HIS A 150 3.01 -3.42 -4.32
CA HIS A 150 2.79 -2.04 -4.80
C HIS A 150 2.52 -2.04 -6.32
N GLU A 151 3.28 -2.79 -7.11
CA GLU A 151 3.08 -2.93 -8.56
C GLU A 151 1.69 -3.47 -8.92
N ALA A 152 1.16 -4.41 -8.13
CA ALA A 152 -0.18 -4.95 -8.31
C ALA A 152 -1.29 -3.88 -8.27
N LEU A 153 -1.09 -2.77 -7.55
CA LEU A 153 -2.02 -1.63 -7.54
C LEU A 153 -2.14 -1.01 -8.94
N HIS A 154 -1.02 -0.87 -9.66
CA HIS A 154 -0.99 -0.32 -11.01
C HIS A 154 -1.60 -1.27 -12.03
N HIS A 155 -1.38 -2.59 -11.87
CA HIS A 155 -2.04 -3.59 -12.71
C HIS A 155 -3.56 -3.53 -12.57
N ALA A 156 -4.08 -3.37 -11.35
CA ALA A 156 -5.52 -3.21 -11.12
C ALA A 156 -6.08 -1.93 -11.76
N VAL A 157 -5.37 -0.79 -11.66
CA VAL A 157 -5.75 0.44 -12.35
C VAL A 157 -5.80 0.24 -13.86
N HIS A 158 -4.78 -0.39 -14.43
CA HIS A 158 -4.75 -0.69 -15.86
C HIS A 158 -5.94 -1.57 -16.27
N ALA A 159 -6.19 -2.66 -15.55
CA ALA A 159 -7.30 -3.58 -15.82
C ALA A 159 -8.67 -2.88 -15.78
N ILE A 160 -8.89 -2.00 -14.80
CA ILE A 160 -10.14 -1.23 -14.68
C ILE A 160 -10.30 -0.26 -15.84
N VAL A 161 -9.25 0.48 -16.20
CA VAL A 161 -9.28 1.43 -17.32
C VAL A 161 -9.58 0.71 -18.64
N GLN A 162 -8.99 -0.47 -18.85
CA GLN A 162 -9.30 -1.31 -20.01
C GLN A 162 -10.75 -1.79 -19.99
N ALA A 163 -11.22 -2.33 -18.85
CA ALA A 163 -12.59 -2.81 -18.71
C ALA A 163 -13.65 -1.70 -18.86
N SER A 164 -13.31 -0.47 -18.48
CA SER A 164 -14.19 0.69 -18.57
C SER A 164 -14.07 1.45 -19.89
N ASN A 165 -13.16 1.05 -20.79
CA ASN A 165 -12.78 1.81 -21.99
C ASN A 165 -12.42 3.27 -21.70
N GLY A 166 -11.80 3.53 -20.55
CA GLY A 166 -11.45 4.88 -20.11
C GLY A 166 -12.61 5.74 -19.61
N GLU A 167 -13.84 5.21 -19.57
CA GLU A 167 -15.01 5.90 -19.01
C GLU A 167 -15.18 5.59 -17.51
N ILE A 168 -15.95 6.43 -16.82
CA ILE A 168 -16.41 6.13 -15.46
C ILE A 168 -17.50 5.07 -15.55
N ARG A 169 -17.23 3.87 -15.05
CA ARG A 169 -18.19 2.76 -14.98
C ARG A 169 -18.20 2.15 -13.59
N TYR A 170 -19.26 1.41 -13.31
CA TYR A 170 -19.46 0.74 -12.02
C TYR A 170 -19.08 -0.74 -12.11
N PHE A 171 -18.53 -1.27 -11.02
CA PHE A 171 -18.11 -2.66 -10.91
C PHE A 171 -18.65 -3.33 -9.66
N GLN A 172 -19.01 -4.61 -9.75
CA GLN A 172 -19.49 -5.41 -8.61
C GLN A 172 -18.99 -6.85 -8.66
#